data_AF-A0A8S2RNJ6-F1
#
_entry.id   AF-A0A8S2RNJ6-F1
#
_cell.length_a   1.000
_cell.length_b   1.000
_cell.length_c   1.000
_cell.angle_alpha   90.00
_cell.angle_beta   90.00
_cell.angle_gamma   90.00
#
_symmetry.space_group_name_H-M   'P 1'
#
loop_
_entity.id
_entity.type
_entity.pdbx_description
1 polymer ?
#
loop_
_entity_poly.entity_id
_entity_poly.type
_entity_poly.pdbx_seq_one_letter_code
_entity_poly.pdbx_strand_id
1 'polypeptide(L)'
;ANKEIIQKAIDRAVKNQSTWDAVPIEQRANIFLKAADLAADLKWRSRLVASTMLGQGKTVFQAEIDAACELIDFWRFNVQHMASAMAYQPTSTQDSDNSY
;
A
#
# COMPACT_ATOMS: atom_id res chain seq x y z
N ALA A 1 2.35 19.74 -12.41
CA ALA A 1 1.94 18.97 -13.62
C ALA A 1 0.98 19.82 -14.44
N ASN A 2 1.03 19.77 -15.78
CA ASN A 2 0.09 20.49 -16.66
C ASN A 2 -1.13 19.61 -17.02
N LYS A 3 -2.10 20.17 -17.73
CA LYS A 3 -3.36 19.50 -18.10
C LYS A 3 -3.11 18.20 -18.87
N GLU A 4 -2.16 18.21 -19.79
CA GLU A 4 -1.82 17.08 -20.64
C GLU A 4 -1.26 15.92 -19.81
N ILE A 5 -0.36 16.21 -18.86
CA ILE A 5 0.19 15.20 -17.95
C ILE A 5 -0.92 14.62 -17.06
N ILE A 6 -1.83 15.46 -16.56
CA ILE A 6 -2.94 15.03 -15.71
C ILE A 6 -3.87 14.08 -16.48
N GLN A 7 -4.29 14.48 -17.69
CA GLN A 7 -5.16 13.64 -18.52
C GLN A 7 -4.50 12.30 -18.84
N LYS A 8 -3.21 12.33 -19.19
CA LYS A 8 -2.44 11.11 -19.45
C LYS A 8 -2.37 10.19 -18.23
N ALA A 9 -2.26 10.73 -17.02
CA ALA A 9 -2.25 9.92 -15.80
C ALA A 9 -3.63 9.27 -15.54
N ILE A 10 -4.72 10.01 -15.75
CA ILE A 10 -6.10 9.50 -15.62
C ILE A 10 -6.33 8.37 -16.61
N ASP A 11 -6.04 8.59 -17.90
CA ASP A 11 -6.27 7.61 -18.95
C ASP A 11 -5.48 6.32 -18.68
N ARG A 12 -4.25 6.44 -18.15
CA ARG A 12 -3.43 5.29 -17.78
C ARG A 12 -3.95 4.56 -16.54
N ALA A 13 -4.43 5.27 -15.52
CA ALA A 13 -5.00 4.64 -14.34
C ALA A 13 -6.28 3.86 -14.69
N VAL A 14 -7.22 4.51 -15.38
CA VAL A 14 -8.50 3.90 -15.80
C VAL A 14 -8.26 2.70 -16.72
N LYS A 15 -7.36 2.83 -17.71
CA LYS A 15 -7.06 1.73 -18.63
C LYS A 15 -6.55 0.47 -17.94
N ASN A 16 -5.78 0.59 -16.86
CA ASN A 16 -5.16 -0.55 -16.18
C ASN A 16 -5.96 -1.07 -14.98
N GLN A 17 -7.03 -0.37 -14.57
CA GLN A 17 -7.82 -0.69 -13.38
C GLN A 17 -8.31 -2.13 -13.39
N SER A 18 -9.01 -2.56 -14.45
CA SER A 18 -9.58 -3.92 -14.53
C SER A 18 -8.52 -5.02 -14.47
N THR A 19 -7.33 -4.75 -15.01
CA THR A 19 -6.20 -5.69 -14.94
C THR A 19 -5.65 -5.79 -13.53
N TRP A 20 -5.52 -4.66 -12.82
CA TRP A 20 -5.09 -4.63 -11.43
C TRP A 20 -6.13 -5.26 -10.47
N ASP A 21 -7.41 -5.02 -10.71
CA ASP A 21 -8.51 -5.56 -9.91
C ASP A 21 -8.61 -7.09 -10.04
N ALA A 22 -8.25 -7.64 -11.20
CA ALA A 22 -8.18 -9.07 -11.44
C ALA A 22 -6.95 -9.77 -10.81
N VAL A 23 -5.93 -9.01 -10.36
CA VAL A 23 -4.78 -9.60 -9.66
C VAL A 23 -5.26 -10.23 -8.34
N PRO A 24 -4.87 -11.48 -8.03
CA PRO A 24 -5.22 -12.08 -6.74
C PRO A 24 -4.79 -11.19 -5.58
N ILE A 25 -5.67 -11.03 -4.60
CA ILE A 25 -5.45 -10.12 -3.48
C ILE A 25 -4.13 -10.39 -2.73
N GLU A 26 -3.74 -11.66 -2.58
CA GLU A 26 -2.49 -12.07 -1.93
C GLU A 26 -1.27 -11.54 -2.70
N GLN A 27 -1.34 -11.54 -4.04
CA GLN A 27 -0.27 -10.97 -4.88
C GLN A 27 -0.21 -9.45 -4.75
N ARG A 28 -1.37 -8.78 -4.65
CA ARG A 28 -1.41 -7.34 -4.34
C ARG A 28 -0.81 -7.04 -2.96
N ALA A 29 -1.16 -7.83 -1.95
CA ALA A 29 -0.61 -7.71 -0.60
C ALA A 29 0.92 -7.89 -0.58
N ASN A 30 1.44 -8.87 -1.32
CA ASN A 30 2.88 -9.13 -1.41
C ASN A 30 3.67 -7.95 -1.97
N ILE A 31 3.09 -7.12 -2.85
CA ILE A 31 3.74 -5.90 -3.33
C ILE A 31 3.97 -4.92 -2.18
N PHE A 32 2.97 -4.70 -1.32
CA PHE A 32 3.07 -3.81 -0.17
C PHE A 32 3.96 -4.37 0.94
N LEU A 33 3.88 -5.67 1.23
CA LEU A 33 4.78 -6.33 2.17
C LEU A 33 6.24 -6.25 1.70
N LYS A 34 6.48 -6.45 0.40
CA LYS A 34 7.82 -6.30 -0.17
C LYS A 34 8.31 -4.85 -0.10
N ALA A 35 7.44 -3.87 -0.34
CA ALA A 35 7.77 -2.45 -0.16
C ALA A 35 8.15 -2.14 1.30
N ALA A 36 7.41 -2.69 2.27
CA ALA A 36 7.71 -2.56 3.70
C ALA A 36 9.07 -3.16 4.06
N ASP A 37 9.38 -4.35 3.56
CA ASP A 37 10.67 -4.99 3.82
C ASP A 37 11.83 -4.23 3.16
N LEU A 38 11.62 -3.69 1.96
CA LEU A 38 12.60 -2.81 1.34
C LEU A 38 12.80 -1.54 2.17
N ALA A 39 11.73 -0.87 2.60
CA ALA A 39 11.83 0.33 3.43
C ALA A 39 12.43 0.06 4.83
N ALA A 40 12.35 -1.18 5.32
CA ALA A 40 13.02 -1.62 6.55
C ALA A 40 14.51 -1.93 6.33
N ASP A 41 14.93 -2.30 5.11
CA ASP A 41 16.33 -2.51 4.75
C ASP A 41 17.14 -1.22 4.88
N LEU A 42 18.35 -1.33 5.45
CA LEU A 42 19.21 -0.19 5.78
C LEU A 42 19.44 0.74 4.58
N LYS A 43 19.57 0.20 3.36
CA LYS A 43 19.84 0.99 2.16
C LYS A 43 18.69 1.91 1.80
N TRP A 44 17.45 1.41 1.82
CA TRP A 44 16.29 2.22 1.45
C TRP A 44 15.77 3.04 2.61
N ARG A 45 15.84 2.51 3.83
CA ARG A 45 15.50 3.25 5.05
C ARG A 45 16.30 4.54 5.14
N SER A 46 17.63 4.43 5.06
CA SER A 46 18.51 5.61 5.12
C SER A 46 18.22 6.60 4.00
N ARG A 47 17.89 6.13 2.79
CA ARG A 47 17.52 6.98 1.67
C ARG A 47 16.19 7.71 1.90
N LEU A 48 15.16 7.04 2.42
CA LEU A 48 13.86 7.64 2.74
C LEU A 48 14.04 8.72 3.80
N VAL A 49 14.68 8.39 4.92
CA VAL A 49 14.95 9.31 6.04
C VAL A 49 15.73 10.52 5.56
N ALA A 50 16.84 10.33 4.84
CA ALA A 50 17.64 11.44 4.32
C ALA A 50 16.86 12.31 3.34
N SER A 51 16.06 11.72 2.44
CA SER A 51 15.25 12.48 1.49
C SER A 51 14.19 13.33 2.19
N THR A 52 13.59 12.81 3.26
CA THR A 52 12.61 13.50 4.07
C THR A 52 13.24 14.61 4.91
N MET A 53 14.42 14.39 5.49
CA MET A 53 15.17 15.44 6.19
C MET A 53 15.49 16.61 5.25
N LEU A 54 16.04 16.31 4.07
CA LEU A 54 16.47 17.34 3.10
C LEU A 54 15.29 18.03 2.41
N GLY A 55 14.27 17.27 2.03
CA GLY A 55 13.13 17.79 1.26
C GLY A 55 12.05 18.45 2.12
N GLN A 56 11.90 18.04 3.38
CA GLN A 56 10.84 18.51 4.27
C GLN A 56 11.37 19.20 5.54
N GLY A 57 12.69 19.31 5.72
CA GLY A 57 13.30 20.00 6.87
C GLY A 57 13.13 19.27 8.20
N LYS A 58 12.83 17.97 8.17
CA LYS A 58 12.64 17.17 9.38
C LYS A 58 13.98 16.84 10.04
N THR A 59 14.00 16.75 11.38
CA THR A 59 15.13 16.15 12.09
C THR A 59 15.21 14.65 11.81
N VAL A 60 16.35 14.02 12.09
CA VAL A 60 16.50 12.57 11.89
C VAL A 60 15.43 11.75 12.60
N PHE A 61 15.08 12.13 13.84
CA PHE A 61 14.04 11.45 14.62
C PHE A 61 12.66 11.62 14.00
N GLN A 62 12.30 12.83 13.55
CA GLN A 62 11.01 13.08 12.90
C GLN A 62 10.89 12.36 11.57
N ALA A 63 11.96 12.37 10.76
CA ALA A 63 12.01 11.70 9.47
C ALA A 63 11.96 10.16 9.62
N GLU A 64 12.61 9.61 10.64
CA GLU A 64 12.56 8.19 10.96
C GLU A 64 11.15 7.73 11.36
N ILE A 65 10.48 8.50 12.22
CA ILE A 65 9.13 8.16 12.68
C ILE A 65 8.14 8.18 11.50
N ASP A 66 8.18 9.22 10.66
CA ASP A 66 7.23 9.41 9.56
C ASP A 66 7.58 8.58 8.32
N ALA A 67 8.73 8.81 7.71
CA ALA A 67 9.03 8.27 6.37
C ALA A 67 9.45 6.80 6.39
N ALA A 68 9.84 6.28 7.56
CA ALA A 68 10.23 4.90 7.72
C ALA A 68 9.24 4.13 8.58
N CYS A 69 9.15 4.40 9.89
CA CYS A 69 8.29 3.62 10.80
C CYS A 69 6.82 3.66 10.38
N GLU A 70 6.22 4.85 10.30
CA GLU A 70 4.80 5.01 10.00
C GLU A 70 4.44 4.46 8.61
N LEU A 71 5.28 4.68 7.60
CA LEU A 71 5.06 4.12 6.26
C LEU A 71 5.13 2.58 6.21
N ILE A 72 6.10 1.98 6.90
CA ILE A 72 6.23 0.51 7.01
C ILE A 72 5.02 -0.07 7.73
N ASP A 73 4.63 0.54 8.85
CA ASP A 73 3.48 0.13 9.64
C ASP A 73 2.20 0.24 8.81
N PHE A 74 2.01 1.35 8.08
CA PHE A 74 0.86 1.55 7.21
C PHE A 74 0.70 0.41 6.19
N TRP A 75 1.77 -0.02 5.54
CA TRP A 75 1.70 -1.15 4.60
C TRP A 75 1.40 -2.48 5.28
N ARG A 76 2.08 -2.79 6.39
CA ARG A 76 1.92 -4.07 7.10
C ARG A 76 0.54 -4.20 7.74
N PHE A 77 0.08 -3.18 8.46
CA PHE A 77 -1.21 -3.20 9.12
C PHE A 77 -2.36 -3.18 8.11
N ASN A 78 -2.29 -2.42 7.01
CA ASN A 78 -3.36 -2.46 6.01
C ASN A 78 -3.45 -3.81 5.28
N VAL A 79 -2.33 -4.50 5.06
CA VAL A 79 -2.37 -5.88 4.55
C VAL A 79 -3.06 -6.81 5.56
N GLN A 80 -2.76 -6.67 6.86
CA GLN A 80 -3.45 -7.42 7.90
C GLN A 80 -4.96 -7.11 7.94
N HIS A 81 -5.34 -5.83 7.91
CA HIS A 81 -6.75 -5.41 7.91
C HIS A 81 -7.50 -5.92 6.68
N MET A 82 -6.86 -5.88 5.51
CA MET A 82 -7.39 -6.47 4.28
C MET A 82 -7.61 -7.97 4.45
N ALA A 83 -6.65 -8.72 5.02
CA ALA A 83 -6.81 -10.15 5.27
C ALA A 83 -7.97 -10.44 6.24
N SER A 84 -8.11 -9.65 7.31
CA SER A 84 -9.26 -9.76 8.23
C SER A 84 -10.58 -9.45 7.54
N ALA A 85 -10.63 -8.43 6.69
CA ALA A 85 -11.83 -8.07 5.94
C ALA A 85 -12.25 -9.17 4.95
N MET A 86 -11.29 -9.89 4.37
CA MET A 86 -11.56 -11.00 3.45
C MET A 86 -11.94 -12.31 4.14
N ALA A 87 -11.47 -12.52 5.37
CA ALA A 87 -11.89 -13.65 6.18
C ALA A 87 -13.33 -13.52 6.66
N TYR A 88 -13.92 -12.32 6.61
CA TYR A 88 -15.33 -12.12 6.94
C TYR A 88 -16.22 -12.81 5.90
N GLN A 89 -17.11 -13.67 6.39
CA GLN A 89 -18.11 -14.36 5.59
C GLN A 89 -19.49 -14.13 6.21
N PRO A 90 -20.52 -13.80 5.41
CA PRO A 90 -21.88 -13.68 5.90
C PRO A 90 -22.41 -15.05 6.35
N THR A 91 -23.29 -15.06 7.35
CA THR A 91 -23.91 -16.30 7.83
C THR A 91 -24.77 -16.93 6.74
N SER A 92 -24.57 -18.22 6.45
CA SER A 92 -25.50 -19.02 5.65
C SER A 92 -26.73 -19.39 6.50
N THR A 93 -27.92 -19.30 5.93
CA THR A 93 -29.19 -19.72 6.56
C THR A 93 -29.71 -21.01 5.90
N GLN A 94 -30.78 -21.61 6.43
CA GLN A 94 -31.36 -22.84 5.84
C GLN A 94 -31.79 -22.67 4.38
N ASP A 95 -32.24 -21.47 4.00
CA ASP A 95 -32.78 -21.20 2.66
C ASP A 95 -31.77 -20.50 1.74
N SER A 96 -30.59 -20.12 2.24
CA SER A 96 -29.60 -19.38 1.48
C SER A 96 -28.19 -19.72 1.94
N ASP A 97 -27.39 -20.30 1.04
CA ASP A 97 -25.97 -20.50 1.24
C ASP A 97 -25.19 -19.30 0.69
N ASN A 98 -24.36 -18.69 1.54
CA ASN A 98 -23.49 -17.58 1.19
C ASN A 98 -22.00 -17.98 1.22
N SER A 99 -21.70 -19.29 1.11
CA SER A 99 -20.33 -19.77 0.89
C SER A 99 -19.87 -19.47 -0.55
N TYR A 100 -18.65 -18.96 -0.69
CA TYR A 100 -17.99 -18.66 -1.99
C TYR A 100 -17.25 -19.88 -2.53
#